data_AF-A0A0G1C371-F1
#
_entry.id   AF-A0A0G1C371-F1
#
_cell.length_a   1.000
_cell.length_b   1.000
_cell.length_c   1.000
_cell.angle_alpha   90.00
_cell.angle_beta   90.00
_cell.angle_gamma   90.00
#
_symmetry.space_group_name_H-M   'P 1'
#
loop_
_entity.id
_entity.type
_entity.pdbx_description
1 polymer ?
#
loop_
_entity_poly.entity_id
_entity_poly.type
_entity_poly.pdbx_seq_one_letter_code
_entity_poly.pdbx_strand_id
1 'polypeptide(L)' 'MGFKEVILTGGSINNSAFGKLGLINEIILDIEGVIIGQGIPLFNPEEFELKLQLKTVKKVTENILQLHYKVV' A
#
# COMPACT_ATOMS: atom_id res chain seq x y z
N MET A 1 21.29 -10.33 -15.90
CA MET A 1 20.07 -10.95 -15.34
C MET A 1 19.86 -10.35 -13.96
N GLY A 2 18.62 -9.98 -13.61
CA GLY A 2 18.28 -9.34 -12.34
C GLY A 2 16.78 -9.23 -12.17
N PHE A 3 16.33 -8.83 -10.97
CA PHE A 3 14.92 -8.59 -10.69
C PHE A 3 14.46 -7.29 -11.38
N LYS A 4 13.33 -7.35 -12.08
CA LYS A 4 12.71 -6.18 -12.72
C LYS A 4 11.77 -5.43 -11.78
N GLU A 5 11.22 -6.16 -10.81
CA GLU A 5 10.22 -5.71 -9.86
C GLU A 5 10.55 -6.33 -8.51
N VAL A 6 10.18 -5.62 -7.45
CA VAL A 6 10.36 -6.06 -6.06
C VAL A 6 9.04 -5.86 -5.33
N ILE A 7 8.64 -6.87 -4.59
CA ILE A 7 7.47 -6.78 -3.72
C ILE A 7 7.96 -6.35 -2.33
N LEU A 8 7.48 -5.21 -1.88
CA LEU A 8 7.59 -4.82 -0.47
C LEU A 8 6.44 -5.47 0.29
N THR A 9 6.71 -6.59 0.97
CA THR A 9 5.70 -7.30 1.78
C THR A 9 5.33 -6.56 3.07
N GLY A 10 6.01 -5.45 3.34
CA GLY A 10 5.61 -4.44 4.30
C GLY A 10 6.28 -4.55 5.66
N GLY A 11 5.47 -4.33 6.70
CA GLY A 11 5.85 -3.74 7.98
C GLY A 11 5.68 -2.22 7.94
N SER A 12 4.97 -1.64 8.91
CA SER A 12 4.63 -0.21 8.92
C SER A 12 5.85 0.71 8.81
N ILE A 13 6.96 0.32 9.44
CA ILE A 13 8.25 1.01 9.39
C ILE A 13 8.83 0.97 7.98
N ASN A 14 8.88 -0.21 7.35
CA ASN A 14 9.42 -0.35 5.99
C ASN A 14 8.59 0.43 4.97
N ASN A 15 7.26 0.33 5.06
CA ASN A 15 6.35 1.07 4.18
C ASN A 15 6.63 2.59 4.25
N SER A 16 6.83 3.12 5.46
CA SER A 16 7.09 4.56 5.67
C SER A 16 8.46 4.97 5.15
N ALA A 17 9.50 4.17 5.44
CA ALA A 17 10.85 4.44 4.95
C ALA A 17 10.90 4.48 3.41
N PHE A 18 10.26 3.51 2.74
CA PHE A 18 10.20 3.48 1.28
C PHE A 18 9.31 4.60 0.70
N GLY A 19 8.17 4.89 1.33
CA GLY A 19 7.29 5.97 0.92
C GLY A 19 7.98 7.33 0.98
N LYS A 20 8.66 7.62 2.10
CA LYS A 20 9.44 8.84 2.32
C LYS A 20 10.58 9.02 1.33
N LEU A 21 11.22 7.93 0.91
CA LEU A 21 12.28 7.93 -0.09
C LEU A 21 11.75 7.96 -1.54
N GLY A 22 10.42 7.96 -1.75
CA GLY A 22 9.83 7.94 -3.09
C GLY A 22 10.08 6.64 -3.86
N LEU A 23 10.31 5.53 -3.15
CA LEU A 23 10.67 4.23 -3.73
C LEU A 23 9.47 3.32 -4.01
N ILE A 24 8.25 3.80 -3.75
CA ILE A 24 7.01 3.08 -4.02
C ILE A 24 6.44 3.58 -5.35
N ASN A 25 6.36 2.71 -6.35
CA ASN A 25 5.77 3.04 -7.65
C ASN A 25 4.28 2.71 -7.71
N GLU A 26 3.87 1.63 -7.07
CA GLU A 26 2.51 1.09 -7.09
C GLU A 26 2.11 0.54 -5.73
N ILE A 27 0.82 0.60 -5.41
CA ILE A 27 0.24 0.07 -4.18
C ILE A 27 -0.90 -0.86 -4.55
N ILE A 28 -0.84 -2.10 -4.08
CA ILE A 28 -1.93 -3.08 -4.15
C ILE A 28 -2.45 -3.22 -2.72
N LEU A 29 -3.65 -2.70 -2.47
CA LEU A 29 -4.23 -2.59 -1.14
C LEU A 29 -5.55 -3.36 -1.07
N ASP A 30 -5.61 -4.34 -0.17
CA ASP A 30 -6.85 -5.04 0.16
C ASP A 30 -7.57 -4.32 1.30
N ILE A 31 -8.85 -4.00 1.09
CA ILE A 31 -9.76 -3.45 2.09
C ILE A 31 -10.67 -4.57 2.57
N GLU A 32 -10.56 -4.86 3.87
CA GLU A 32 -11.36 -5.85 4.59
C GLU A 32 -12.59 -5.19 5.24
N GLY A 33 -13.68 -5.95 5.35
CA GLY A 33 -14.91 -5.55 6.05
C GLY A 33 -14.80 -5.54 7.58
N VAL A 34 -13.72 -4.98 8.13
CA VAL A 34 -13.46 -4.91 9.58
C VAL A 34 -12.98 -3.52 9.99
N ILE A 35 -13.41 -3.05 11.16
CA ILE A 35 -12.93 -1.82 11.77
C ILE A 35 -12.06 -2.20 12.96
N ILE A 36 -10.78 -1.80 12.92
CA ILE A 36 -9.83 -2.01 14.01
C ILE A 36 -9.61 -0.69 14.73
N GLY A 37 -10.00 -0.61 16.01
CA GLY A 37 -9.89 0.62 16.80
C GLY A 37 -8.45 0.95 17.23
N GLN A 38 -7.61 -0.07 17.44
CA GLN A 38 -6.18 0.06 17.74
C GLN A 38 -5.43 -1.11 17.11
N GLY A 39 -4.39 -0.81 16.32
CA GLY A 39 -3.63 -1.82 15.60
C GLY A 39 -2.35 -1.26 15.00
N ILE A 40 -1.72 -2.04 14.14
CA ILE A 40 -0.52 -1.63 13.41
C ILE A 40 -0.98 -0.81 12.19
N PRO A 41 -0.56 0.46 12.05
CA PRO A 41 -0.95 1.26 10.89
C PRO A 41 -0.22 0.77 9.64
N LEU A 42 -0.83 0.95 8.46
CA LEU A 42 -0.21 0.56 7.18
C LEU A 42 1.13 1.26 6.95
N PHE A 43 1.21 2.53 7.33
CA PHE A 43 2.42 3.33 7.40
C PHE A 43 2.58 3.83 8.84
N ASN A 44 3.79 3.73 9.38
CA ASN A 44 4.17 4.39 10.61
C ASN A 44 3.96 5.92 10.48
N PRO A 45 3.47 6.62 11.52
CA PRO A 45 3.27 8.06 11.45
C PRO A 45 4.61 8.80 11.23
N GLU A 46 4.77 9.38 10.03
CA GLU A 46 5.92 10.18 9.62
C GLU A 46 5.48 11.29 8.65
N GLU A 47 6.33 12.28 8.41
CA GLU A 47 6.09 13.37 7.48
C GLU A 47 6.47 12.95 6.04
N PHE A 48 5.48 12.54 5.25
CA PHE A 48 5.58 12.32 3.80
C PHE A 48 4.18 12.30 3.16
N GLU A 49 4.10 12.45 1.85
CA GLU A 49 2.86 12.37 1.07
C GLU A 49 3.08 11.47 -0.15
N LEU A 50 2.13 10.58 -0.43
CA LEU A 50 2.07 9.81 -1.68
C LEU A 50 0.80 10.20 -2.43
N LYS A 51 0.94 10.80 -3.60
CA LYS A 51 -0.20 11.07 -4.48
C LYS A 51 -0.53 9.82 -5.28
N LEU A 52 -1.79 9.42 -5.28
CA LEU A 52 -2.23 8.15 -5.84
C LEU A 52 -3.20 8.38 -6.99
N GLN A 53 -2.99 7.64 -8.08
CA GLN A 53 -3.94 7.48 -9.17
C GLN A 53 -4.51 6.06 -9.13
N LEU A 54 -5.82 5.94 -8.95
CA LEU A 54 -6.51 4.65 -8.99
C LEU A 54 -6.41 4.05 -10.39
N LYS A 55 -5.90 2.82 -10.48
CA LYS A 55 -5.76 2.07 -11.73
C LYS A 55 -6.90 1.09 -11.91
N THR A 56 -7.15 0.26 -10.90
CA THR A 56 -8.22 -0.75 -10.94
C THR A 56 -8.82 -0.98 -9.55
N VAL A 57 -10.06 -1.46 -9.55
CA VAL A 57 -10.76 -1.97 -8.37
C VAL A 57 -11.20 -3.39 -8.69
N LYS A 58 -10.85 -4.34 -7.83
CA LYS A 58 -11.21 -5.75 -7.99
C LYS A 58 -11.95 -6.23 -6.75
N LYS A 59 -13.15 -6.78 -6.93
CA LYS A 59 -13.83 -7.54 -5.87
C LYS A 59 -13.16 -8.92 -5.79
N VAL A 60 -12.38 -9.17 -4.75
CA VAL A 60 -11.65 -10.44 -4.56
C VAL A 60 -12.59 -11.48 -3.97
N THR A 61 -13.38 -11.07 -2.97
CA THR A 61 -14.45 -11.86 -2.35
C THR A 61 -15.65 -10.96 -2.07
N GLU A 62 -16.70 -11.47 -1.45
CA GLU A 62 -17.84 -10.66 -1.02
C GLU A 62 -17.45 -9.52 -0.05
N ASN A 63 -16.41 -9.71 0.77
CA ASN A 63 -16.02 -8.76 1.82
C ASN A 63 -14.67 -8.07 1.56
N ILE A 64 -13.99 -8.38 0.45
CA ILE A 64 -12.64 -7.88 0.16
C ILE A 64 -12.62 -7.16 -1.18
N LEU A 65 -12.26 -5.88 -1.13
CA LEU A 65 -11.96 -5.06 -2.31
C LEU A 65 -10.45 -4.83 -2.41
N GLN A 66 -9.85 -5.19 -3.54
CA GLN A 66 -8.47 -4.86 -3.85
C GLN A 66 -8.44 -3.59 -4.70
N LEU A 67 -7.67 -2.61 -4.24
CA LEU A 67 -7.42 -1.36 -4.94
C LEU A 67 -5.99 -1.35 -5.45
N HIS A 68 -5.82 -1.11 -6.75
CA HIS A 68 -4.51 -0.95 -7.35
C HIS A 68 -4.27 0.52 -7.69
N TYR A 69 -3.25 1.11 -7.09
CA TYR A 69 -2.85 2.49 -7.31
C TYR A 69 -1.47 2.59 -7.96
N LYS A 70 -1.30 3.63 -8.77
CA LYS A 70 0.01 4.13 -9.18
C LYS A 70 0.34 5.39 -8.39
N VAL A 71 1.58 5.55 -7.96
CA VAL A 71 2.07 6.80 -7.35
C VAL A 71 2.40 7.81 -8.46
N VAL A 72 1.92 9.06 -8.32
CA VAL A 72 2.02 10.13 -9.34
C VAL A 72 2.66 11.42 -8.84
#